data_AF-A0A4U8Z495-F1
#
_entry.id   AF-A0A4U8Z495-F1
#
_cell.length_a   1.000
_cell.length_b   1.000
_cell.length_c   1.000
_cell.angle_alpha   90.00
_cell.angle_beta   90.00
_cell.angle_gamma   90.00
#
_symmetry.space_group_name_H-M   'P 1'
#
loop_
_entity.id
_entity.type
_entity.pdbx_description
1 polymer ?
#
loop_
_entity_poly.entity_id
_entity_poly.type
_entity_poly.pdbx_seq_one_letter_code
_entity_poly.pdbx_strand_id
1 'polypeptide(L)'
;MALIGLFLPALLRFLVFDAVWSAPNGDLCRAPGAGACWAFIGQKLPYFTYGSYPLAERWRVDVTLIIGAGLIVWLLWLDASRRLTAAILFFGVYPILSFILLHGAPWAGLPRVDSDLWGGIFVSLLVAIVGIVVSLPLGNSPRARASFGLARAQHRLRELHRDRARRPDDHGPVHG
;
A
#
# COMPACT_ATOMS: atom_id res chain seq x y z
N MET A 1 26.39 0.87 -10.98
CA MET A 1 26.38 2.14 -11.74
C MET A 1 26.59 1.95 -13.24
N ALA A 2 27.57 1.12 -13.69
CA ALA A 2 27.79 0.87 -15.13
C ALA A 2 26.58 0.31 -15.91
N LEU A 3 25.79 -0.56 -15.28
CA LEU A 3 24.57 -1.14 -15.86
C LEU A 3 23.49 -0.08 -16.17
N ILE A 4 23.35 0.93 -15.32
CA ILE A 4 22.36 2.00 -15.52
C ILE A 4 22.74 2.85 -16.73
N GLY A 5 24.02 3.20 -16.89
CA GLY A 5 24.50 3.98 -18.04
C GLY A 5 24.34 3.27 -19.39
N LEU A 6 24.32 1.94 -19.41
CA LEU A 6 24.13 1.15 -20.64
C LEU A 6 22.65 0.92 -20.98
N PHE A 7 21.81 0.63 -19.99
CA PHE A 7 20.40 0.31 -20.24
C PHE A 7 19.50 1.54 -20.34
N LEU A 8 19.80 2.62 -19.60
CA LEU A 8 18.99 3.83 -19.59
C LEU A 8 18.81 4.48 -20.98
N PRO A 9 19.85 4.66 -21.82
CA PRO A 9 19.65 5.26 -23.14
C PRO A 9 18.81 4.38 -24.07
N ALA A 10 18.96 3.06 -24.02
CA ALA A 10 18.14 2.14 -24.80
C ALA A 10 16.67 2.16 -24.34
N LEU A 11 16.45 2.24 -23.03
CA LEU A 11 15.14 2.32 -22.42
C LEU A 11 14.41 3.61 -22.81
N LEU A 12 15.09 4.76 -22.74
CA LEU A 12 14.52 6.05 -23.12
C LEU A 12 14.19 6.12 -24.62
N ARG A 13 15.02 5.52 -25.48
CA ARG A 13 14.72 5.37 -26.90
C ARG A 13 13.43 4.59 -27.11
N PHE A 14 13.33 3.41 -26.50
CA PHE A 14 12.13 2.58 -26.64
C PHE A 14 10.86 3.19 -26.02
N LEU A 15 10.93 3.76 -24.81
CA LEU A 15 9.75 4.26 -24.08
C LEU A 15 9.30 5.65 -24.49
N VAL A 16 10.17 6.49 -25.02
CA VAL A 16 9.86 7.90 -25.27
C VAL A 16 10.11 8.29 -26.72
N PHE A 17 11.32 8.06 -27.24
CA PHE A 17 11.71 8.59 -28.54
C PHE A 17 11.12 7.82 -29.72
N ASP A 18 11.09 6.49 -29.66
CA ASP A 18 10.54 5.59 -30.68
C ASP A 18 9.09 5.17 -30.35
N ALA A 19 8.48 5.77 -29.32
CA ALA A 19 7.20 5.35 -28.79
C ALA A 19 6.00 5.85 -29.61
N VAL A 20 4.95 5.04 -29.65
CA VAL A 20 3.72 5.34 -30.39
C VAL A 20 2.65 5.86 -29.43
N TRP A 21 2.44 7.18 -29.47
CA TRP A 21 1.51 7.89 -28.60
C TRP A 21 0.05 7.81 -29.07
N SER A 22 -0.20 7.72 -30.38
CA SER A 22 -1.54 7.61 -30.95
C SER A 22 -1.58 6.59 -32.08
N ALA A 23 -2.52 5.64 -32.02
CA ALA A 23 -2.72 4.64 -33.06
C ALA A 23 -4.20 4.26 -33.17
N PRO A 24 -4.97 4.90 -34.07
CA PRO A 24 -6.42 4.67 -34.19
C PRO A 24 -6.79 3.19 -34.44
N ASN A 25 -6.00 2.49 -35.26
CA ASN A 25 -6.23 1.09 -35.64
C ASN A 25 -5.19 0.11 -35.04
N GLY A 26 -4.28 0.60 -34.19
CA GLY A 26 -3.18 -0.20 -33.63
C GLY A 26 -2.10 -0.65 -34.62
N ASP A 27 -2.24 -0.38 -35.93
CA ASP A 27 -1.25 -0.77 -36.95
C ASP A 27 0.10 -0.08 -36.75
N LEU A 28 0.10 1.19 -36.33
CA LEU A 28 1.32 1.94 -36.01
C LEU A 28 2.11 1.30 -34.85
N CYS A 29 1.44 0.58 -33.96
CA CYS A 29 2.11 -0.14 -32.87
C CYS A 29 2.73 -1.48 -33.28
N ARG A 30 2.40 -2.00 -34.47
CA ARG A 30 2.95 -3.25 -35.03
C ARG A 30 3.99 -2.99 -36.13
N ALA A 31 4.31 -1.73 -36.41
CA ALA A 31 5.30 -1.38 -37.42
C ALA A 31 6.71 -1.83 -37.00
N PRO A 32 7.56 -2.26 -37.96
CA PRO A 32 8.94 -2.60 -37.68
C PRO A 32 9.70 -1.36 -37.16
N GLY A 33 10.37 -1.50 -36.02
CA GLY A 33 11.04 -0.39 -35.33
C GLY A 33 10.16 0.44 -34.40
N ALA A 34 8.87 0.09 -34.23
CA ALA A 34 8.01 0.72 -33.24
C ALA A 34 8.50 0.41 -31.81
N GLY A 35 8.61 1.45 -30.99
CA GLY A 35 8.91 1.35 -29.56
C GLY A 35 7.67 1.00 -28.73
N ALA A 36 7.60 1.52 -27.50
CA ALA A 36 6.45 1.30 -26.61
C ALA A 36 5.15 1.88 -27.20
N CYS A 37 4.08 1.09 -27.21
CA CYS A 37 2.77 1.53 -27.67
C CYS A 37 1.95 2.14 -26.52
N TRP A 38 2.17 3.42 -26.22
CA TRP A 38 1.38 4.15 -25.23
C TRP A 38 -0.09 4.31 -25.63
N ALA A 39 -0.38 4.35 -26.93
CA ALA A 39 -1.75 4.38 -27.43
C ALA A 39 -2.59 3.19 -26.90
N PHE A 40 -2.04 1.97 -26.95
CA PHE A 40 -2.72 0.78 -26.44
C PHE A 40 -2.84 0.80 -24.91
N ILE A 41 -1.75 1.18 -24.22
CA ILE A 41 -1.74 1.28 -22.76
C ILE A 41 -2.80 2.27 -22.29
N GLY A 42 -2.90 3.45 -22.91
CA GLY A 42 -3.89 4.46 -22.56
C GLY A 42 -5.34 3.97 -22.75
N GLN A 43 -5.62 3.25 -23.83
CA GLN A 43 -6.96 2.69 -24.09
C GLN A 43 -7.33 1.54 -23.13
N LYS A 44 -6.34 0.76 -22.67
CA LYS A 44 -6.54 -0.36 -21.74
C LYS A 44 -6.33 0.00 -20.28
N LEU A 45 -5.81 1.18 -19.96
CA LEU A 45 -5.56 1.64 -18.60
C LEU A 45 -6.80 1.54 -17.70
N PRO A 46 -8.02 1.94 -18.14
CA PRO A 46 -9.21 1.79 -17.30
C PRO A 46 -9.52 0.34 -16.95
N TYR A 47 -9.22 -0.60 -17.85
CA TYR A 47 -9.38 -2.03 -17.58
C TYR A 47 -8.32 -2.54 -16.59
N PHE A 48 -7.09 -2.03 -16.65
CA PHE A 48 -6.08 -2.37 -15.63
C PHE A 48 -6.41 -1.79 -14.25
N THR A 49 -7.02 -0.61 -14.18
CA THR A 49 -7.39 0.03 -12.91
C THR A 49 -8.62 -0.63 -12.30
N TYR A 50 -9.70 -0.79 -13.07
CA TYR A 50 -11.01 -1.23 -12.57
C TYR A 50 -11.33 -2.71 -12.85
N GLY A 51 -10.48 -3.43 -13.61
CA GLY A 51 -10.78 -4.78 -14.08
C GLY A 51 -11.93 -4.79 -15.09
N SER A 52 -12.77 -5.83 -14.99
CA SER A 52 -13.97 -6.00 -15.82
C SER A 52 -15.21 -5.28 -15.26
N TYR A 53 -15.02 -4.36 -14.30
CA TYR A 53 -16.12 -3.66 -13.64
C TYR A 53 -16.91 -2.79 -14.65
N PRO A 54 -18.27 -2.88 -14.67
CA PRO A 54 -19.10 -2.17 -15.63
C PRO A 54 -18.85 -0.66 -15.62
N LEU A 55 -18.75 -0.04 -16.79
CA LEU A 55 -18.40 1.38 -16.93
C LEU A 55 -19.33 2.30 -16.12
N ALA A 56 -20.64 2.03 -16.18
CA ALA A 56 -21.66 2.82 -15.47
C ALA A 56 -21.54 2.75 -13.95
N GLU A 57 -20.87 1.73 -13.40
CA GLU A 57 -20.79 1.50 -11.96
C GLU A 57 -19.41 1.80 -11.38
N ARG A 58 -18.42 2.19 -12.19
CA ARG A 58 -17.05 2.49 -11.73
C ARG A 58 -16.98 3.57 -10.66
N TRP A 59 -17.94 4.48 -10.63
CA TRP A 59 -18.06 5.49 -9.57
C TRP A 59 -18.12 4.85 -8.17
N ARG A 60 -18.67 3.63 -8.02
CA ARG A 60 -18.70 2.89 -6.74
C ARG A 60 -17.28 2.56 -6.25
N VAL A 61 -16.39 2.24 -7.19
CA VAL A 61 -14.97 1.97 -6.92
C VAL A 61 -14.28 3.25 -6.46
N ASP A 62 -14.48 4.36 -7.19
CA ASP A 62 -13.89 5.66 -6.85
C ASP A 62 -14.37 6.16 -5.48
N VAL A 63 -15.67 6.06 -5.20
CA VAL A 63 -16.25 6.41 -3.89
C VAL A 63 -15.65 5.55 -2.78
N THR A 64 -15.50 4.24 -3.00
CA THR A 64 -14.87 3.36 -2.02
C THR A 64 -13.44 3.82 -1.70
N LEU A 65 -12.63 4.10 -2.73
CA LEU A 65 -11.27 4.61 -2.55
C LEU A 65 -11.23 5.97 -1.83
N ILE A 66 -12.13 6.89 -2.18
CA ILE A 66 -12.22 8.21 -1.55
C ILE A 66 -12.59 8.09 -0.06
N ILE A 67 -13.57 7.25 0.28
CA ILE A 67 -13.95 6.99 1.68
C ILE A 67 -12.77 6.38 2.44
N GLY A 68 -12.10 5.39 1.85
CA GLY A 68 -10.92 4.76 2.45
C GLY A 68 -9.79 5.75 2.70
N ALA A 69 -9.44 6.57 1.70
CA ALA A 69 -8.42 7.60 1.81
C ALA A 69 -8.80 8.66 2.87
N GLY A 70 -10.06 9.10 2.89
CA GLY A 70 -10.59 10.03 3.89
C GLY A 70 -10.47 9.49 5.31
N LEU A 71 -10.85 8.22 5.54
CA LEU A 71 -10.71 7.58 6.84
C LEU A 71 -9.24 7.40 7.26
N ILE A 72 -8.32 7.16 6.32
CA ILE A 72 -6.88 7.07 6.60
C ILE A 72 -6.31 8.42 6.98
N VAL A 73 -6.62 9.47 6.22
CA VAL A 73 -6.23 10.85 6.54
C VAL A 73 -6.77 11.22 7.92
N TRP A 74 -8.03 10.92 8.20
CA TRP A 74 -8.64 11.10 9.51
C TRP A 74 -7.87 10.31 10.60
N LEU A 75 -7.58 9.03 10.37
CA LEU A 75 -6.85 8.18 11.32
C LEU A 75 -5.43 8.68 11.61
N LEU A 76 -4.79 9.33 10.63
CA LEU A 76 -3.45 9.90 10.74
C LEU A 76 -3.45 11.29 11.39
N TRP A 77 -4.51 12.08 11.21
CA TRP A 77 -4.58 13.48 11.66
C TRP A 77 -5.12 13.63 13.10
N LEU A 78 -5.93 12.69 13.59
CA LEU A 78 -6.60 12.85 14.89
C LEU A 78 -5.76 12.43 16.11
N ASP A 79 -5.95 13.15 17.21
CA ASP A 79 -5.38 12.87 18.53
C ASP A 79 -5.73 11.47 19.07
N ALA A 80 -4.89 10.98 19.98
CA ALA A 80 -4.90 9.61 20.52
C ALA A 80 -6.28 9.10 20.98
N SER A 81 -7.14 9.97 21.53
CA SER A 81 -8.49 9.60 22.01
C SER A 81 -9.48 9.32 20.86
N ARG A 82 -9.48 10.16 19.81
CA ARG A 82 -10.39 10.00 18.66
C ARG A 82 -9.84 9.03 17.61
N ARG A 83 -8.55 8.74 17.68
CA ARG A 83 -7.87 7.74 16.84
C ARG A 83 -8.43 6.33 17.03
N LEU A 84 -8.87 5.98 18.24
CA LEU A 84 -9.50 4.69 18.50
C LEU A 84 -10.85 4.56 17.77
N THR A 85 -11.67 5.61 17.82
CA THR A 85 -12.95 5.66 17.10
C THR A 85 -12.72 5.56 15.58
N ALA A 86 -11.76 6.32 15.04
CA ALA A 86 -11.40 6.24 13.64
C ALA A 86 -10.91 4.84 13.23
N ALA A 87 -10.14 4.17 14.09
CA ALA A 87 -9.70 2.79 13.86
C ALA A 87 -10.90 1.83 13.84
N ILE A 88 -11.84 1.95 14.77
CA ILE A 88 -13.04 1.11 14.81
C ILE A 88 -13.89 1.32 13.55
N LEU A 89 -14.09 2.56 13.10
CA LEU A 89 -14.80 2.83 11.84
C LEU A 89 -14.06 2.22 10.65
N PHE A 90 -12.73 2.34 10.59
CA PHE A 90 -11.96 1.81 9.48
C PHE A 90 -11.90 0.27 9.46
N PHE A 91 -11.82 -0.41 10.60
CA PHE A 91 -11.73 -1.89 10.61
C PHE A 91 -13.07 -2.59 10.71
N GLY A 92 -14.08 -1.94 11.29
CA GLY A 92 -15.43 -2.50 11.42
C GLY A 92 -16.33 -2.07 10.28
N VAL A 93 -16.53 -0.75 10.14
CA VAL A 93 -17.57 -0.20 9.26
C VAL A 93 -17.14 -0.19 7.80
N TYR A 94 -15.91 0.25 7.51
CA TYR A 94 -15.42 0.40 6.14
C TYR A 94 -15.39 -0.91 5.31
N PRO A 95 -14.93 -2.08 5.81
CA PRO A 95 -14.96 -3.30 5.01
C PRO A 95 -16.40 -3.76 4.68
N ILE A 96 -17.34 -3.59 5.61
CA ILE A 96 -18.76 -3.92 5.39
C ILE A 96 -19.35 -2.94 4.36
N LEU A 97 -19.10 -1.65 4.54
CA LEU A 97 -19.58 -0.60 3.64
C LEU A 97 -19.02 -0.75 2.22
N SER A 98 -17.72 -1.00 2.08
CA SER A 98 -17.08 -1.20 0.78
C SER A 98 -17.61 -2.45 0.08
N PHE A 99 -17.81 -3.55 0.80
CA PHE A 99 -18.42 -4.75 0.23
C PHE A 99 -19.83 -4.48 -0.30
N ILE A 100 -20.69 -3.84 0.50
CA ILE A 100 -22.06 -3.49 0.10
C ILE A 100 -22.05 -2.57 -1.14
N LEU A 101 -21.16 -1.59 -1.17
CA LEU A 101 -21.08 -0.63 -2.26
C LEU A 101 -20.58 -1.27 -3.56
N LEU A 102 -19.51 -2.07 -3.50
CA LEU A 102 -18.90 -2.72 -4.67
C LEU A 102 -19.74 -3.88 -5.22
N HIS A 103 -20.31 -4.69 -4.33
CA HIS A 103 -21.16 -5.82 -4.72
C HIS A 103 -22.55 -5.37 -5.16
N GLY A 104 -23.01 -4.24 -4.65
CA GLY A 104 -24.37 -3.78 -4.83
C GLY A 104 -25.32 -4.35 -3.79
N ALA A 105 -26.33 -3.54 -3.50
CA ALA A 105 -27.40 -3.82 -2.58
C ALA A 105 -28.73 -3.79 -3.35
N PRO A 106 -29.28 -4.94 -3.74
CA PRO A 106 -30.57 -5.00 -4.44
C PRO A 106 -31.71 -4.33 -3.65
N TRP A 107 -31.64 -4.41 -2.31
CA TRP A 107 -32.58 -3.76 -1.39
C TRP A 107 -32.49 -2.22 -1.40
N ALA A 108 -31.40 -1.64 -1.90
CA ALA A 108 -31.21 -0.20 -2.06
C ALA A 108 -31.34 0.25 -3.53
N GLY A 109 -31.76 -0.65 -4.44
CA GLY A 109 -31.86 -0.37 -5.87
C GLY A 109 -30.53 -0.40 -6.63
N LEU A 110 -29.43 -0.84 -5.99
CA LEU A 110 -28.14 -0.98 -6.66
C LEU A 110 -28.07 -2.35 -7.37
N PRO A 111 -27.82 -2.40 -8.69
CA PRO A 111 -27.58 -3.66 -9.39
C PRO A 111 -26.40 -4.39 -8.78
N ARG A 112 -26.55 -5.71 -8.69
CA ARG A 112 -25.51 -6.62 -8.19
C ARG A 112 -24.41 -6.73 -9.24
N VAL A 113 -23.16 -6.57 -8.81
CA VAL A 113 -21.98 -6.79 -9.64
C VAL A 113 -21.22 -7.98 -9.06
N ASP A 114 -21.09 -9.03 -9.87
CA ASP A 114 -20.45 -10.26 -9.44
C ASP A 114 -18.96 -10.05 -9.14
N SER A 115 -18.46 -10.79 -8.14
CA SER A 115 -17.11 -10.63 -7.58
C SER A 115 -15.98 -11.13 -8.49
N ASP A 116 -16.32 -11.89 -9.52
CA ASP A 116 -15.42 -12.33 -10.60
C ASP A 116 -14.99 -11.16 -11.50
N LEU A 117 -15.80 -10.10 -11.57
CA LEU A 117 -15.47 -8.88 -12.31
C LEU A 117 -14.57 -7.94 -11.53
N TRP A 118 -14.38 -8.19 -10.22
CA TRP A 118 -13.57 -7.36 -9.36
C TRP A 118 -12.10 -7.72 -9.59
N GLY A 119 -11.33 -6.76 -10.06
CA GLY A 119 -9.93 -7.01 -10.35
C GLY A 119 -9.18 -5.73 -10.64
N GLY A 120 -7.99 -5.91 -11.20
CA GLY A 120 -7.09 -4.83 -11.51
C GLY A 120 -6.37 -4.26 -10.29
N ILE A 121 -5.72 -3.13 -10.51
CA ILE A 121 -4.87 -2.45 -9.53
C ILE A 121 -5.70 -1.95 -8.34
N PHE A 122 -6.98 -1.63 -8.54
CA PHE A 122 -7.88 -1.21 -7.47
C PHE A 122 -7.96 -2.22 -6.32
N VAL A 123 -8.22 -3.49 -6.60
CA VAL A 123 -8.38 -4.52 -5.55
C VAL A 123 -7.06 -4.73 -4.81
N SER A 124 -5.95 -4.78 -5.54
CA SER A 124 -4.61 -4.90 -4.95
C SER A 124 -4.29 -3.70 -4.05
N LEU A 125 -4.59 -2.48 -4.52
CA LEU A 125 -4.38 -1.26 -3.76
C LEU A 125 -5.24 -1.23 -2.49
N LEU A 126 -6.52 -1.61 -2.60
CA LEU A 126 -7.44 -1.67 -1.47
C LEU A 126 -6.95 -2.67 -0.41
N VAL A 127 -6.57 -3.88 -0.81
CA VAL A 127 -6.05 -4.91 0.12
C VAL A 127 -4.73 -4.45 0.76
N ALA A 128 -3.82 -3.85 -0.02
CA ALA A 128 -2.57 -3.33 0.50
C ALA A 128 -2.80 -2.22 1.53
N ILE A 129 -3.69 -1.27 1.23
CA ILE A 129 -4.08 -0.19 2.14
C ILE A 129 -4.66 -0.75 3.44
N VAL A 130 -5.63 -1.67 3.35
CA VAL A 130 -6.23 -2.29 4.54
C VAL A 130 -5.16 -3.02 5.35
N GLY A 131 -4.26 -3.79 4.71
CA GLY A 131 -3.16 -4.49 5.37
C GLY A 131 -2.17 -3.56 6.09
N ILE A 132 -1.79 -2.44 5.47
CA ILE A 132 -0.96 -1.41 6.10
C ILE A 132 -1.67 -0.84 7.33
N VAL A 133 -2.95 -0.49 7.18
CA VAL A 133 -3.71 0.10 8.27
C VAL A 133 -3.88 -0.89 9.42
N VAL A 134 -4.17 -2.18 9.15
CA VAL A 134 -4.25 -3.27 10.17
C VAL A 134 -2.93 -3.44 10.93
N SER A 135 -1.79 -3.19 10.28
CA SER A 135 -0.47 -3.32 10.90
C SER A 135 -0.19 -2.25 11.97
N LEU A 136 -0.75 -1.04 11.82
CA LEU A 136 -0.57 0.09 12.76
C LEU A 136 -1.12 -0.16 14.19
N PRO A 137 -2.37 -0.61 14.41
CA PRO A 137 -2.90 -0.88 15.74
C PRO A 137 -2.22 -2.08 16.41
N LEU A 138 -1.76 -3.08 15.64
CA LEU A 138 -1.00 -4.21 16.20
C LEU A 138 0.28 -3.72 16.89
N GLY A 139 0.98 -2.75 16.30
CA GLY A 139 2.15 -2.09 16.90
C GLY A 139 1.81 -1.22 18.12
N ASN A 140 0.62 -0.61 18.16
CA ASN A 140 0.20 0.30 19.24
C ASN A 140 -0.61 -0.37 20.36
N SER A 141 -0.88 -1.68 20.26
CA SER A 141 -1.61 -2.41 21.29
C SER A 141 -0.88 -2.32 22.65
N PRO A 142 -1.60 -2.26 23.79
CA PRO A 142 -0.98 -2.21 25.12
C PRO A 142 -0.02 -3.40 25.36
N ARG A 143 -0.36 -4.56 24.80
CA ARG A 143 0.48 -5.77 24.82
C ARG A 143 1.76 -5.59 24.01
N ALA A 144 1.69 -5.05 22.79
CA ALA A 144 2.88 -4.78 21.98
C ALA A 144 3.81 -3.73 22.60
N ARG A 145 3.25 -2.69 23.24
CA ARG A 145 4.04 -1.69 23.99
C ARG A 145 4.75 -2.30 25.20
N ALA A 146 4.07 -3.18 25.94
CA ALA A 146 4.69 -3.91 27.05
C ALA A 146 5.83 -4.83 26.55
N SER A 147 5.61 -5.58 25.46
CA SER A 147 6.63 -6.43 24.84
C SER A 147 7.83 -5.63 24.33
N PHE A 148 7.61 -4.47 23.71
CA PHE A 148 8.70 -3.60 23.26
C PHE A 148 9.48 -2.99 24.44
N GLY A 149 8.80 -2.60 25.53
CA GLY A 149 9.44 -2.13 26.75
C GLY A 149 10.32 -3.20 27.39
N LEU A 150 9.82 -4.43 27.50
CA LEU A 150 10.55 -5.58 28.01
C LEU A 150 11.78 -5.93 27.15
N ALA A 151 11.63 -5.94 25.82
CA ALA A 151 12.73 -6.20 24.90
C ALA A 151 13.86 -5.17 25.05
N ARG A 152 13.49 -3.89 25.20
CA ARG A 152 14.46 -2.79 25.40
C ARG A 152 15.16 -2.88 26.76
N ALA A 153 14.44 -3.26 27.81
CA ALA A 153 15.02 -3.48 29.14
C ALA A 153 15.99 -4.67 29.17
N GLN A 154 15.63 -5.79 28.54
CA GLN A 154 16.50 -6.97 28.43
C GLN A 154 17.79 -6.68 27.64
N HIS A 155 17.72 -5.88 26.58
CA HIS A 155 18.91 -5.45 25.84
C HIS A 155 19.87 -4.65 26.73
N ARG A 156 19.35 -3.68 27.49
CA ARG A 156 20.14 -2.85 28.41
C ARG A 156 20.84 -3.67 29.49
N LEU A 157 20.16 -4.68 30.04
CA LEU A 157 20.74 -5.61 31.01
C LEU A 157 21.87 -6.44 30.39
N ARG A 158 21.70 -6.93 29.16
CA ARG A 158 22.76 -7.66 28.45
C ARG A 158 24.00 -6.80 28.20
N GLU A 159 23.83 -5.52 27.89
CA GLU A 159 24.95 -4.59 27.76
C GLU A 159 25.67 -4.37 29.08
N LEU A 160 24.96 -4.13 30.19
CA LEU A 160 25.56 -3.99 31.52
C LEU A 160 26.36 -5.23 31.94
N HIS A 161 25.84 -6.42 31.68
CA HIS A 161 26.59 -7.66 31.93
C HIS A 161 27.84 -7.77 31.06
N ARG A 162 27.75 -7.37 29.78
CA ARG A 162 28.89 -7.37 28.86
C ARG A 162 29.96 -6.35 29.27
N ASP A 163 29.57 -5.18 29.76
CA ASP A 163 30.47 -4.14 30.24
C ASP A 163 31.14 -4.55 31.56
N ARG A 164 30.39 -5.14 32.49
CA ARG A 164 30.94 -5.69 33.72
C ARG A 164 31.94 -6.82 33.44
N ALA A 165 31.67 -7.67 32.45
CA ALA A 165 32.62 -8.71 32.03
C ALA A 165 33.88 -8.15 31.34
N ARG A 166 33.83 -6.93 30.79
CA ARG A 166 34.97 -6.25 30.15
C ARG A 166 35.79 -5.37 31.08
N ARG A 167 35.34 -5.07 32.31
CA ARG A 167 36.18 -4.48 33.34
C ARG A 167 36.81 -5.62 34.15
N PRO A 168 38.09 -5.98 33.93
CA PRO A 168 38.82 -6.71 34.95
C PRO A 168 38.86 -5.82 36.19
N ASP A 169 38.63 -6.37 37.37
CA ASP A 169 38.70 -5.63 38.64
C ASP A 169 40.03 -4.89 38.74
N ASP A 170 40.00 -3.58 38.50
CA ASP A 170 41.05 -2.64 38.87
C ASP A 170 40.95 -2.40 40.39
N HIS A 171 41.20 -3.48 41.13
CA HIS A 171 41.55 -3.42 42.55
C HIS A 171 43.01 -3.84 42.65
N GLY A 172 43.87 -2.97 42.10
CA GLY A 172 45.27 -2.96 42.50
C GLY A 172 45.35 -2.71 44.02
N PRO A 173 46.19 -3.46 44.75
CA PRO A 173 46.35 -3.27 46.18
C PRO A 173 46.91 -1.87 46.44
N VAL A 174 46.18 -1.08 47.22
CA VAL A 174 46.66 0.18 47.80
C VAL A 174 47.76 -0.21 48.81
N HIS A 175 49.01 -0.17 48.37
CA HIS A 175 50.17 -0.36 49.23
C HIS A 175 50.30 0.83 50.19
N GLY A 176 50.26 0.53 51.48
CA GLY A 176 50.75 1.39 52.57
C GLY A 176 52.08 0.89 53.12
#